data_AF-A0A0D0A7Q8-F1
#
_entry.id   AF-A0A0D0A7Q8-F1
#
_cell.length_a   1.000
_cell.length_b   1.000
_cell.length_c   1.000
_cell.angle_alpha   90.00
_cell.angle_beta   90.00
_cell.angle_gamma   90.00
#
_symmetry.space_group_name_H-M   'P 1'
#
loop_
_entity.id
_entity.type
_entity.pdbx_description
1 polymer ?
#
loop_
_entity_poly.entity_id
_entity_poly.type
_entity_poly.pdbx_seq_one_letter_code
_entity_poly.pdbx_strand_id
1 'polypeptide(L)'
;LPSPSWVRIKHGKYKDAIAYVFDSEQSNLFVKVLVPPQDFPYPMPKGSVALLDPSRLPKDTTVTDIIHDGEVVGCSFKGAKYYKGLLLKNCHRYHLEYVSSPHVDDIRLHRQSEWDTSFMQKTVAAFSMQFLRVGDAVRVVKGEVLSETEVSLQDLERVFRVGDTVRVVAGAYLGLEGHVIQISGDILHLCQAISKEEVGF
;
A
#
# COMPACT_ATOMS: atom_id res chain seq x y z
N LEU A 1 -9.79 -13.25 -11.10
CA LEU A 1 -8.77 -12.38 -10.52
C LEU A 1 -8.32 -13.10 -9.27
N PRO A 2 -7.01 -13.32 -9.07
CA PRO A 2 -6.52 -13.97 -7.86
C PRO A 2 -6.85 -13.12 -6.63
N SER A 3 -6.99 -13.77 -5.48
CA SER A 3 -7.05 -13.09 -4.18
C SER A 3 -5.84 -13.55 -3.36
N PRO A 4 -5.01 -12.64 -2.83
CA PRO A 4 -5.05 -11.18 -3.03
C PRO A 4 -4.54 -10.74 -4.41
N SER A 5 -5.06 -9.63 -4.92
CA SER A 5 -4.46 -8.91 -6.05
C SER A 5 -4.92 -7.45 -6.13
N TRP A 6 -4.23 -6.63 -6.94
CA TRP A 6 -4.64 -5.26 -7.22
C TRP A 6 -5.43 -5.16 -8.51
N VAL A 7 -6.46 -4.33 -8.48
CA VAL A 7 -7.22 -3.96 -9.67
C VAL A 7 -7.51 -2.46 -9.70
N ARG A 8 -7.60 -1.90 -10.91
CA ARG A 8 -8.13 -0.57 -11.16
C ARG A 8 -9.60 -0.66 -11.55
N ILE A 9 -10.43 0.16 -10.93
CA ILE A 9 -11.86 0.27 -11.28
C ILE A 9 -12.01 1.22 -12.48
N LYS A 10 -12.68 0.77 -13.55
CA LYS A 10 -12.78 1.54 -14.80
C LYS A 10 -13.97 2.51 -14.88
N HIS A 11 -14.97 2.35 -14.02
CA HIS A 11 -16.25 3.06 -14.13
C HIS A 11 -16.86 3.44 -12.78
N GLY A 12 -17.81 4.38 -12.83
CA GLY A 12 -18.60 4.81 -11.68
C GLY A 12 -17.81 5.71 -10.73
N LYS A 13 -18.33 5.85 -9.50
CA LYS A 13 -17.76 6.74 -8.49
C LYS A 13 -16.28 6.45 -8.17
N TYR A 14 -15.91 5.18 -8.24
CA TYR A 14 -14.56 4.71 -7.92
C TYR A 14 -13.67 4.58 -9.15
N LYS A 15 -14.02 5.20 -10.28
CA LYS A 15 -13.18 5.19 -11.48
C LYS A 15 -11.74 5.62 -11.13
N ASP A 16 -10.79 4.88 -11.70
CA ASP A 16 -9.33 5.00 -11.56
C ASP A 16 -8.79 4.65 -10.16
N ALA A 17 -9.65 4.33 -9.19
CA ALA A 17 -9.21 3.88 -7.87
C ALA A 17 -8.55 2.49 -7.94
N ILE A 18 -7.45 2.34 -7.21
CA ILE A 18 -6.81 1.04 -6.96
C ILE A 18 -7.52 0.34 -5.81
N ALA A 19 -7.99 -0.87 -6.07
CA ALA A 19 -8.76 -1.70 -5.16
C ALA A 19 -8.04 -3.03 -4.90
N TYR A 20 -8.14 -3.50 -3.66
CA TYR A 20 -7.63 -4.80 -3.24
C TYR A 20 -8.69 -5.86 -3.47
N VAL A 21 -8.38 -6.94 -4.18
CA VAL A 21 -9.30 -8.08 -4.36
C VAL A 21 -9.39 -8.85 -3.05
N PHE A 22 -10.57 -8.80 -2.43
CA PHE A 22 -10.83 -9.37 -1.10
C PHE A 22 -11.25 -10.82 -1.16
N ASP A 23 -12.14 -11.13 -2.09
CA ASP A 23 -12.71 -12.47 -2.24
C ASP A 23 -12.95 -12.72 -3.73
N SER A 24 -12.33 -13.78 -4.24
CA SER A 24 -12.41 -14.21 -5.63
C SER A 24 -13.54 -15.20 -5.88
N GLU A 25 -14.15 -15.78 -4.84
CA GLU A 25 -15.17 -16.81 -4.95
C GLU A 25 -16.54 -16.29 -4.47
N GLN A 26 -17.51 -16.21 -5.39
CA GLN A 26 -18.94 -16.47 -5.14
C GLN A 26 -19.82 -16.11 -6.36
N SER A 27 -19.29 -15.41 -7.37
CA SER A 27 -19.94 -15.32 -8.69
C SER A 27 -18.92 -15.01 -9.78
N ASN A 28 -19.05 -15.61 -10.97
CA ASN A 28 -18.15 -15.33 -12.10
C ASN A 28 -18.20 -13.86 -12.58
N LEU A 29 -19.29 -13.14 -12.28
CA LEU A 29 -19.56 -11.80 -12.80
C LEU A 29 -19.16 -10.67 -11.84
N PHE A 30 -19.21 -10.90 -10.53
CA PHE A 30 -18.91 -9.87 -9.53
C PHE A 30 -17.78 -10.30 -8.60
N VAL A 31 -16.90 -9.35 -8.31
CA VAL A 31 -15.72 -9.51 -7.46
C VAL A 31 -15.83 -8.54 -6.29
N LYS A 32 -15.61 -9.05 -5.07
CA LYS A 32 -15.56 -8.21 -3.88
C LYS A 32 -14.17 -7.59 -3.78
N VAL A 33 -14.14 -6.27 -3.71
CA VAL A 33 -12.90 -5.49 -3.57
C VAL A 33 -13.00 -4.57 -2.38
N LEU A 34 -11.88 -4.33 -1.69
CA LEU A 34 -11.76 -3.24 -0.73
C LEU A 34 -11.32 -1.98 -1.47
N VAL A 35 -11.92 -0.85 -1.12
CA VAL A 35 -11.55 0.48 -1.61
C VAL A 35 -11.57 1.49 -0.47
N PRO A 36 -10.77 2.57 -0.54
CA PRO A 36 -10.92 3.68 0.37
C PRO A 36 -12.33 4.31 0.28
N PRO A 37 -13.03 4.58 1.40
CA PRO A 37 -14.31 5.26 1.35
C PRO A 37 -14.21 6.64 0.66
N GLN A 38 -15.20 6.96 -0.19
CA GLN A 38 -15.39 8.30 -0.75
C GLN A 38 -16.67 8.97 -0.25
N ASP A 39 -17.61 8.21 0.31
CA ASP A 39 -18.74 8.72 1.08
C ASP A 39 -18.56 8.25 2.51
N PHE A 40 -18.82 9.13 3.46
CA PHE A 40 -18.75 8.82 4.87
C PHE A 40 -20.16 8.88 5.47
N PRO A 41 -20.50 7.95 6.40
CA PRO A 41 -21.77 7.96 7.12
C PRO A 41 -21.87 9.08 8.18
N TYR A 42 -20.91 10.00 8.20
CA TYR A 42 -20.83 11.17 9.06
C TYR A 42 -20.27 12.36 8.26
N PRO A 43 -20.51 13.61 8.71
CA PRO A 43 -20.03 14.80 8.00
C PRO A 43 -18.52 14.77 7.78
N MET A 44 -18.11 14.96 6.52
CA MET A 44 -16.72 15.12 6.10
C MET A 44 -16.65 16.26 5.08
N PRO A 45 -15.55 17.05 5.07
CA PRO A 45 -15.31 18.00 4.00
C PRO A 45 -15.40 17.33 2.63
N LYS A 46 -15.96 18.02 1.63
CA LYS A 46 -16.07 17.49 0.28
C LYS A 46 -14.66 17.16 -0.27
N GLY A 47 -14.50 15.97 -0.85
CA GLY A 47 -13.21 15.50 -1.37
C GLY A 47 -12.29 14.88 -0.30
N SER A 48 -12.78 14.64 0.91
CA SER A 48 -12.01 13.92 1.93
C SER A 48 -11.66 12.51 1.46
N VAL A 49 -10.40 12.13 1.67
CA VAL A 49 -9.85 10.81 1.36
C VAL A 49 -9.23 10.27 2.65
N ALA A 50 -9.94 9.36 3.32
CA ALA A 50 -9.56 8.82 4.62
C ALA A 50 -10.15 7.42 4.81
N LEU A 51 -9.66 6.70 5.82
CA LEU A 51 -10.31 5.49 6.32
C LEU A 51 -11.58 5.86 7.10
N LEU A 52 -12.54 4.94 7.14
CA LEU A 52 -13.67 5.07 8.06
C LEU A 52 -13.17 4.99 9.50
N ASP A 53 -13.60 5.93 10.33
CA ASP A 53 -13.41 5.94 11.78
C ASP A 53 -14.72 5.51 12.46
N PRO A 54 -14.78 4.29 13.04
CA PRO A 54 -15.97 3.78 13.70
C PRO A 54 -16.45 4.65 14.87
N SER A 55 -15.55 5.38 15.54
CA SER A 55 -15.89 6.22 16.70
C SER A 55 -16.78 7.41 16.33
N ARG A 56 -16.80 7.78 15.05
CA ARG A 56 -17.58 8.89 14.49
C ARG A 56 -18.93 8.44 13.93
N LEU A 57 -19.24 7.15 13.96
CA LEU A 57 -20.52 6.64 13.51
C LEU A 57 -21.66 7.17 14.41
N PRO A 58 -22.84 7.46 13.84
CA PRO A 58 -24.02 7.81 14.62
C PRO A 58 -24.34 6.75 15.68
N LYS A 59 -24.47 7.18 16.94
CA LYS A 59 -24.74 6.28 18.09
C LYS A 59 -26.17 5.73 18.13
N ASP A 60 -27.06 6.31 17.34
CA ASP A 60 -28.49 5.96 17.26
C ASP A 60 -28.76 4.74 16.36
N THR A 61 -27.75 4.24 15.66
CA THR A 61 -27.88 3.20 14.65
C THR A 61 -27.08 1.96 15.08
N THR A 62 -27.64 0.78 14.86
CA THR A 62 -26.95 -0.48 15.13
C THR A 62 -25.72 -0.62 14.23
N VAL A 63 -24.54 -0.64 14.85
CA VAL A 63 -23.27 -1.04 14.24
C VAL A 63 -23.01 -2.48 14.64
N THR A 64 -22.62 -3.33 13.69
CA THR A 64 -22.20 -4.71 14.00
C THR A 64 -20.72 -4.89 13.71
N ASP A 65 -19.99 -5.48 14.65
CA ASP A 65 -18.58 -5.78 14.45
C ASP A 65 -18.38 -6.88 13.42
N ILE A 66 -17.33 -6.75 12.63
CA ILE A 66 -16.86 -7.78 11.72
C ILE A 66 -15.68 -8.46 12.39
N ILE A 67 -15.86 -9.74 12.74
CA ILE A 67 -14.84 -10.54 13.42
C ILE A 67 -14.18 -11.46 12.40
N HIS A 68 -12.85 -11.51 12.42
CA HIS A 68 -12.04 -12.45 11.65
C HIS A 68 -10.92 -12.96 12.56
N ASP A 69 -10.78 -14.29 12.65
CA ASP A 69 -9.81 -14.96 13.52
C ASP A 69 -9.85 -14.50 15.00
N GLY A 70 -11.06 -14.20 15.50
CA GLY A 70 -11.28 -13.76 16.88
C GLY A 70 -11.01 -12.28 17.13
N GLU A 71 -10.51 -11.54 16.14
CA GLU A 71 -10.27 -10.10 16.24
C GLU A 71 -11.35 -9.28 15.52
N VAL A 72 -11.67 -8.11 16.08
CA VAL A 72 -12.51 -7.12 15.39
C VAL A 72 -11.68 -6.48 14.28
N VAL A 73 -11.98 -6.86 13.05
CA VAL A 73 -11.29 -6.37 11.86
C VAL A 73 -12.07 -5.27 11.14
N GLY A 74 -13.25 -4.92 11.61
CA GLY A 74 -14.09 -3.95 10.93
C GLY A 74 -15.48 -3.82 11.53
N CYS A 75 -16.36 -3.12 10.80
CA CYS A 75 -17.75 -2.93 11.20
C CYS A 75 -18.68 -2.91 9.98
N SER A 76 -19.94 -3.25 10.20
CA SER A 76 -21.03 -3.09 9.25
C SER A 76 -21.98 -2.01 9.75
N PHE A 77 -22.28 -1.05 8.87
CA PHE A 77 -23.16 0.07 9.15
C PHE A 77 -24.10 0.30 7.96
N LYS A 78 -25.42 0.25 8.22
CA LYS A 78 -26.47 0.41 7.19
C LYS A 78 -26.25 -0.47 5.94
N GLY A 79 -25.78 -1.70 6.14
CA GLY A 79 -25.51 -2.68 5.08
C GLY A 79 -24.18 -2.51 4.36
N ALA A 80 -23.46 -1.39 4.56
CA ALA A 80 -22.09 -1.22 4.08
C ALA A 80 -21.12 -1.86 5.07
N LYS A 81 -20.16 -2.63 4.56
CA LYS A 81 -19.14 -3.31 5.37
C LYS A 81 -17.80 -2.61 5.20
N TYR A 82 -17.13 -2.36 6.32
CA TYR A 82 -15.83 -1.69 6.36
C TYR A 82 -14.82 -2.57 7.09
N TYR A 83 -13.73 -2.92 6.42
CA TYR A 83 -12.63 -3.73 6.95
C TYR A 83 -11.43 -2.83 7.21
N LYS A 84 -11.04 -2.69 8.47
CA LYS A 84 -10.01 -1.75 8.95
C LYS A 84 -10.18 -0.34 8.35
N GLY A 85 -11.43 0.09 8.22
CA GLY A 85 -11.82 1.38 7.65
C GLY A 85 -11.92 1.44 6.12
N LEU A 86 -11.52 0.41 5.37
CA LEU A 86 -11.74 0.28 3.92
C LEU A 86 -13.15 -0.23 3.62
N LEU A 87 -13.81 0.31 2.60
CA LEU A 87 -15.15 -0.11 2.19
C LEU A 87 -15.11 -1.36 1.30
N LEU A 88 -15.91 -2.37 1.64
CA LEU A 88 -16.17 -3.52 0.79
C LEU A 88 -17.15 -3.14 -0.33
N LYS A 89 -16.73 -3.27 -1.59
CA LYS A 89 -17.57 -3.05 -2.77
C LYS A 89 -17.67 -4.30 -3.61
N ASN A 90 -18.87 -4.55 -4.12
CA ASN A 90 -19.08 -5.55 -5.14
C ASN A 90 -18.95 -4.87 -6.51
N CYS A 91 -17.99 -5.31 -7.32
CA CYS A 91 -17.68 -4.72 -8.61
C CYS A 91 -17.85 -5.73 -9.73
N HIS A 92 -18.47 -5.32 -10.84
CA HIS A 92 -18.57 -6.18 -12.02
C HIS A 92 -17.16 -6.45 -12.57
N ARG A 93 -16.84 -7.71 -12.87
CA ARG A 93 -15.51 -8.14 -13.30
C ARG A 93 -15.02 -7.38 -14.55
N TYR A 94 -15.90 -7.14 -15.51
CA TYR A 94 -15.59 -6.34 -16.72
C TYR A 94 -15.29 -4.86 -16.43
N HIS A 95 -15.59 -4.36 -15.23
CA HIS A 95 -15.24 -3.00 -14.80
C HIS A 95 -13.92 -2.96 -14.02
N LEU A 96 -13.21 -4.08 -13.91
CA LEU A 96 -11.92 -4.18 -13.24
C LEU A 96 -10.81 -4.45 -14.26
N GLU A 97 -9.67 -3.81 -14.05
CA GLU A 97 -8.43 -4.04 -14.78
C GLU A 97 -7.37 -4.52 -13.78
N TYR A 98 -6.63 -5.58 -14.12
CA TYR A 98 -5.56 -6.07 -13.24
C TYR A 98 -4.39 -5.08 -13.19
N VAL A 99 -3.82 -4.88 -12.01
CA VAL A 99 -2.65 -4.03 -11.81
C VAL A 99 -1.55 -4.86 -11.15
N SER A 100 -0.44 -5.08 -11.85
CA SER A 100 0.67 -5.91 -11.34
C SER A 100 1.43 -5.23 -10.20
N SER A 101 1.63 -3.91 -10.31
CA SER A 101 2.38 -3.13 -9.34
C SER A 101 1.83 -1.70 -9.31
N PRO A 102 0.86 -1.42 -8.41
CA PRO A 102 0.29 -0.09 -8.28
C PRO A 102 1.31 0.90 -7.71
N HIS A 103 1.12 2.19 -8.00
CA HIS A 103 1.91 3.23 -7.37
C HIS A 103 1.62 3.27 -5.87
N VAL A 104 2.66 3.44 -5.04
CA VAL A 104 2.51 3.38 -3.57
C VAL A 104 1.62 4.47 -2.99
N ASP A 105 1.51 5.61 -3.66
CA ASP A 105 0.60 6.70 -3.26
C ASP A 105 -0.87 6.34 -3.49
N ASP A 106 -1.17 5.59 -4.55
CA ASP A 106 -2.54 5.16 -4.86
C ASP A 106 -3.06 4.14 -3.85
N ILE A 107 -2.15 3.39 -3.22
CA ILE A 107 -2.46 2.39 -2.18
C ILE A 107 -2.19 2.89 -0.76
N ARG A 108 -1.91 4.18 -0.55
CA ARG A 108 -1.55 4.74 0.77
C ARG A 108 -2.57 4.40 1.85
N LEU A 109 -3.87 4.52 1.55
CA LEU A 109 -4.92 4.20 2.52
C LEU A 109 -5.05 2.71 2.79
N HIS A 110 -4.79 1.84 1.81
CA HIS A 110 -4.70 0.39 2.03
C HIS A 110 -3.53 0.03 2.93
N ARG A 111 -2.40 0.74 2.83
CA ARG A 111 -1.28 0.57 3.76
C ARG A 111 -1.65 1.03 5.18
N GLN A 112 -2.27 2.21 5.29
CA GLN A 112 -2.68 2.77 6.58
C GLN A 112 -3.74 1.94 7.29
N SER A 113 -4.55 1.15 6.58
CA SER A 113 -5.53 0.28 7.21
C SER A 113 -4.91 -0.97 7.84
N GLU A 114 -3.63 -1.26 7.58
CA GLU A 114 -2.95 -2.47 8.08
C GLU A 114 -3.69 -3.76 7.69
N TRP A 115 -4.46 -3.71 6.61
CA TRP A 115 -5.13 -4.89 6.07
C TRP A 115 -4.14 -5.66 5.19
N ASP A 116 -3.96 -6.94 5.46
CA ASP A 116 -3.02 -7.83 4.77
C ASP A 116 -1.62 -7.19 4.63
N THR A 117 -0.97 -6.98 5.77
CA THR A 117 0.37 -6.37 5.85
C THR A 117 1.40 -7.15 5.04
N SER A 118 1.27 -8.47 4.93
CA SER A 118 2.14 -9.34 4.14
C SER A 118 2.05 -9.04 2.65
N PHE A 119 0.83 -8.99 2.09
CA PHE A 119 0.64 -8.62 0.69
C PHE A 119 1.03 -7.16 0.42
N MET A 120 0.78 -6.26 1.37
CA MET A 120 1.18 -4.87 1.27
C MET A 120 2.70 -4.72 1.20
N GLN A 121 3.47 -5.38 2.07
CA GLN A 121 4.93 -5.36 2.06
C GLN A 121 5.49 -5.85 0.72
N LYS A 122 4.97 -6.98 0.20
CA LYS A 122 5.33 -7.51 -1.12
C LYS A 122 5.03 -6.52 -2.25
N THR A 123 3.91 -5.82 -2.17
CA THR A 123 3.51 -4.81 -3.16
C THR A 123 4.50 -3.63 -3.17
N VAL A 124 4.87 -3.13 -1.98
CA VAL A 124 5.81 -2.02 -1.85
C VAL A 124 7.21 -2.41 -2.33
N ALA A 125 7.67 -3.61 -1.97
CA ALA A 125 8.92 -4.15 -2.48
C ALA A 125 8.90 -4.26 -4.01
N ALA A 126 7.85 -4.85 -4.59
CA ALA A 126 7.69 -4.98 -6.04
C ALA A 126 7.69 -3.61 -6.77
N PHE A 127 7.05 -2.58 -6.19
CA PHE A 127 7.11 -1.22 -6.72
C PHE A 127 8.55 -0.65 -6.67
N SER A 128 9.24 -0.80 -5.54
CA SER A 128 10.63 -0.34 -5.36
C SER A 128 11.59 -0.98 -6.35
N MET A 129 11.43 -2.28 -6.62
CA MET A 129 12.29 -3.03 -7.54
C MET A 129 12.22 -2.54 -9.00
N GLN A 130 11.19 -1.78 -9.40
CA GLN A 130 11.12 -1.15 -10.73
C GLN A 130 12.18 -0.07 -10.94
N PHE A 131 12.77 0.45 -9.86
CA PHE A 131 13.78 1.50 -9.89
C PHE A 131 15.21 0.95 -9.73
N LEU A 132 15.38 -0.37 -9.71
CA LEU A 132 16.69 -1.00 -9.59
C LEU A 132 17.54 -0.76 -10.86
N ARG A 133 18.81 -0.43 -10.66
CA ARG A 133 19.81 -0.20 -11.69
C ARG A 133 21.04 -1.08 -11.45
N VAL A 134 21.82 -1.29 -12.50
CA VAL A 134 23.12 -1.96 -12.38
C VAL A 134 24.00 -1.20 -11.38
N GLY A 135 24.58 -1.92 -10.42
CA GLY A 135 25.39 -1.36 -9.34
C GLY A 135 24.62 -1.07 -8.05
N ASP A 136 23.29 -1.12 -8.06
CA ASP A 136 22.50 -0.98 -6.84
C ASP A 136 22.71 -2.17 -5.89
N ALA A 137 22.84 -1.87 -4.60
CA ALA A 137 22.94 -2.90 -3.57
C ALA A 137 21.58 -3.56 -3.32
N VAL A 138 21.57 -4.89 -3.32
CA VAL A 138 20.40 -5.72 -2.98
C VAL A 138 20.79 -6.77 -1.96
N ARG A 139 19.79 -7.23 -1.21
CA ARG A 139 19.87 -8.38 -0.31
C ARG A 139 18.91 -9.45 -0.80
N VAL A 140 19.35 -10.70 -0.77
CA VAL A 140 18.47 -11.84 -0.99
C VAL A 140 17.69 -12.08 0.30
N VAL A 141 16.37 -12.01 0.22
CA VAL A 141 15.47 -12.23 1.37
C VAL A 141 14.91 -13.64 1.41
N LYS A 142 15.08 -14.42 0.33
CA LYS A 142 14.65 -15.81 0.25
C LYS A 142 15.60 -16.65 -0.60
N GLY A 143 15.97 -17.81 -0.08
CA GLY A 143 16.91 -18.74 -0.73
C GLY A 143 18.36 -18.47 -0.35
N GLU A 144 19.25 -19.35 -0.81
CA GLU A 144 20.70 -19.24 -0.62
C GLU A 144 21.37 -18.82 -1.92
N VAL A 145 22.36 -17.93 -1.83
CA VAL A 145 23.16 -17.52 -3.00
C VAL A 145 24.40 -18.40 -3.07
N LEU A 146 24.42 -19.29 -4.06
CA LEU A 146 25.65 -19.95 -4.50
C LEU A 146 26.29 -19.12 -5.61
N SER A 147 27.61 -19.25 -5.80
CA SER A 147 28.37 -18.47 -6.79
C SER A 147 27.76 -18.62 -8.19
N GLU A 148 27.31 -17.51 -8.77
CA GLU A 148 26.59 -17.38 -10.04
C GLU A 148 25.20 -18.06 -10.09
N THR A 149 24.26 -17.58 -9.27
CA THR A 149 22.86 -18.01 -9.30
C THR A 149 21.97 -16.94 -9.92
N GLU A 150 21.08 -17.31 -10.84
CA GLU A 150 19.97 -16.44 -11.26
C GLU A 150 18.98 -16.28 -10.11
N VAL A 151 18.86 -15.07 -9.56
CA VAL A 151 17.94 -14.78 -8.46
C VAL A 151 16.72 -14.02 -9.00
N SER A 152 15.53 -14.49 -8.67
CA SER A 152 14.29 -13.79 -9.00
C SER A 152 14.24 -12.43 -8.31
N LEU A 153 13.82 -11.38 -9.01
CA LEU A 153 13.61 -10.05 -8.42
C LEU A 153 12.61 -10.06 -7.26
N GLN A 154 11.74 -11.07 -7.18
CA GLN A 154 10.79 -11.23 -6.08
C GLN A 154 11.46 -11.72 -4.78
N ASP A 155 12.66 -12.28 -4.88
CA ASP A 155 13.46 -12.77 -3.75
C ASP A 155 14.55 -11.77 -3.34
N LEU A 156 14.55 -10.58 -3.97
CA LEU A 156 15.48 -9.49 -3.68
C LEU A 156 14.78 -8.33 -2.98
N GLU A 157 15.55 -7.66 -2.12
CA GLU A 157 15.16 -6.40 -1.50
C GLU A 157 16.28 -5.38 -1.71
N ARG A 158 15.91 -4.15 -2.07
CA ARG A 158 16.87 -3.05 -2.20
C ARG A 158 17.40 -2.66 -0.83
N VAL A 159 18.71 -2.51 -0.71
CA VAL A 159 19.36 -2.08 0.53
C VAL A 159 20.09 -0.78 0.30
N PHE A 160 20.04 0.09 1.30
CA PHE A 160 20.78 1.34 1.32
C PHE A 160 21.84 1.29 2.41
N ARG A 161 22.93 2.02 2.20
CA ARG A 161 24.03 2.20 3.14
C ARG A 161 24.21 3.68 3.44
N VAL A 162 24.78 3.98 4.60
CA VAL A 162 25.21 5.35 4.92
C VAL A 162 26.22 5.81 3.86
N GLY A 163 26.01 7.01 3.32
CA GLY A 163 26.77 7.59 2.22
C GLY A 163 26.08 7.46 0.85
N ASP A 164 25.12 6.53 0.69
CA ASP A 164 24.44 6.33 -0.58
C ASP A 164 23.70 7.61 -1.01
N THR A 165 23.81 7.94 -2.30
CA THR A 165 22.98 8.99 -2.91
C THR A 165 21.67 8.37 -3.34
N VAL A 166 20.56 8.93 -2.88
CA VAL A 166 19.21 8.41 -3.14
C VAL A 166 18.29 9.50 -3.63
N ARG A 167 17.27 9.09 -4.38
CA ARG A 167 16.13 9.93 -4.79
C ARG A 167 14.86 9.30 -4.27
N VAL A 168 14.00 10.09 -3.64
CA VAL A 168 12.68 9.64 -3.20
C VAL A 168 11.77 9.47 -4.42
N VAL A 169 11.17 8.29 -4.58
CA VAL A 169 10.37 7.92 -5.76
C VAL A 169 8.86 7.96 -5.55
N ALA A 170 8.39 8.23 -4.33
CA ALA A 170 6.97 8.40 -4.02
C ALA A 170 6.73 9.08 -2.67
N GLY A 171 5.49 9.51 -2.40
CA GLY A 171 5.11 10.17 -1.17
C GLY A 171 5.40 11.68 -1.15
N ALA A 172 5.30 12.28 0.03
CA ALA A 172 5.36 13.74 0.19
C ALA A 172 6.70 14.38 -0.22
N TYR A 173 7.78 13.60 -0.24
CA TYR A 173 9.12 14.06 -0.60
C TYR A 173 9.53 13.62 -2.02
N LEU A 174 8.59 13.24 -2.88
CA LEU A 174 8.86 12.79 -4.25
C LEU A 174 9.86 13.72 -4.97
N GLY A 175 10.90 13.14 -5.56
CA GLY A 175 11.95 13.85 -6.29
C GLY A 175 13.06 14.43 -5.42
N LEU A 176 12.93 14.40 -4.09
CA LEU A 176 13.99 14.80 -3.18
C LEU A 176 15.22 13.90 -3.35
N GLU A 177 16.35 14.52 -3.63
CA GLU A 177 17.66 13.87 -3.67
C GLU A 177 18.47 14.20 -2.42
N GLY A 178 19.28 13.25 -1.97
CA GLY A 178 20.18 13.47 -0.85
C GLY A 178 21.06 12.26 -0.55
N HIS A 179 21.88 12.40 0.49
CA HIS A 179 22.73 11.34 0.99
C HIS A 179 22.14 10.70 2.24
N VAL A 180 22.20 9.37 2.32
CA VAL A 180 21.81 8.64 3.53
C VAL A 180 22.84 8.91 4.62
N ILE A 181 22.44 9.59 5.69
CA ILE A 181 23.34 9.89 6.83
C ILE A 181 23.14 8.93 8.01
N GLN A 182 21.95 8.32 8.10
CA GLN A 182 21.60 7.37 9.14
C GLN A 182 20.45 6.48 8.67
N ILE A 183 20.49 5.21 9.10
CA ILE A 183 19.42 4.23 8.89
C ILE A 183 18.96 3.75 10.27
N SER A 184 17.66 3.79 10.54
CA SER A 184 17.09 3.39 11.83
C SER A 184 15.79 2.63 11.60
N GLY A 185 15.86 1.30 11.67
CA GLY A 185 14.79 0.42 11.21
C GLY A 185 14.46 0.69 9.74
N ASP A 186 13.19 0.98 9.46
CA ASP A 186 12.69 1.27 8.10
C ASP A 186 12.77 2.77 7.72
N ILE A 187 13.46 3.58 8.53
CA ILE A 187 13.58 5.03 8.32
C ILE A 187 15.00 5.37 7.86
N LEU A 188 15.08 6.05 6.71
CA LEU A 188 16.30 6.64 6.19
C LEU A 188 16.30 8.14 6.48
N HIS A 189 17.36 8.62 7.13
CA HIS A 189 17.60 10.04 7.30
C HIS A 189 18.47 10.54 6.14
N LEU A 190 17.98 11.56 5.43
CA LEU A 190 18.62 12.12 4.24
C LEU A 190 19.14 13.53 4.50
N CYS A 191 20.31 13.86 3.97
CA CYS A 191 20.84 15.21 3.92
C CYS A 191 20.93 15.69 2.46
N GLN A 192 20.34 16.86 2.15
CA GLN A 192 20.36 17.45 0.80
C GLN A 192 21.65 18.22 0.50
N ALA A 193 22.41 18.61 1.53
CA ALA A 193 23.59 19.46 1.40
C ALA A 193 24.78 18.84 2.12
N ILE A 194 25.78 18.36 1.38
CA ILE A 194 27.13 18.30 1.91
C ILE A 194 27.69 19.72 1.77
N SER A 195 27.48 20.59 2.76
CA SER A 195 28.39 21.72 2.89
C SER A 195 29.76 21.13 3.22
N LYS A 196 30.66 21.09 2.23
CA LYS A 196 32.08 20.83 2.47
C LYS A 196 32.67 22.02 3.24
N GLU A 197 32.32 22.16 4.51
CA GLU A 197 33.20 22.85 5.45
C GLU A 197 34.05 21.77 6.10
N GLU A 198 35.31 21.72 5.66
CA GLU A 198 36.36 21.02 6.39
C GLU A 198 36.39 21.59 7.81
N VAL A 199 35.90 20.84 8.79
CA VAL A 199 36.23 21.11 10.19
C VAL A 199 37.63 20.56 10.41
N GLY A 200 38.64 21.40 10.11
CA GLY A 200 40.01 21.15 10.51
C GLY A 200 40.10 21.15 12.03
N PHE A 201 40.64 20.06 12.60
CA PHE A 201 41.11 20.02 13.98
C PHE A 201 42.52 20.61 14.07
#